data_AF-A0A3Q4BSJ3-F1
#
_entry.id   AF-A0A3Q4BSJ3-F1
#
_cell.length_a   1.000
_cell.length_b   1.000
_cell.length_c   1.000
_cell.angle_alpha   90.00
_cell.angle_beta   90.00
_cell.angle_gamma   90.00
#
_symmetry.space_group_name_H-M   'P 1'
#
loop_
_entity.id
_entity.type
_entity.pdbx_description
1 polymer ?
#
loop_
_entity_poly.entity_id
_entity_poly.type
_entity_poly.pdbx_seq_one_letter_code
_entity_poly.pdbx_strand_id
1 'polypeptide(L)'
;MEKVAPVSLFFLLTSLTGACPQRSMEVNVKAGEMVVLGCPLYVNHSHPELIWTSHTNQGMDLTRMSSAEERRMGILVHGRTLVILTASVNHQGTYSCSFGNVSRHCFMLQLGTTLARYNRTCNAQEYCALDCPKQNIPALNALNITSKGSIWYKEGESLLILGYFSRVKKTDHGVYSCMRSYLYDGQIYNMTFKIVLDVKGKTKAFWKYAAITSPLMNATFHVDLGSPFSINCTASLYSEEDEVFWLNGDSFVETNDSLPIFYNFTRESSAEGIRMVASLVFRNVSQRDLSQNYTCKLETDSDPSSSVTVTLQKKPSSPSPSYCSLALSVISIVMVMVLATTVFVKFKINITLFLRDTLGCHSSISDGKSHDAFLMCYKSDTEVGLKEHDRKWLKIVLEETFGYSLCLFERDVLPGKAIAEAVLDCIELSQTVVLVPSSSDHCLGSDLLSAIHAALVERQTRLIFIKTEVTEALGSGSISEALQLLSKTGDCVTWKGESSMSPSSSFWKQLRYYLPAPQHRPTPRTRLLQTNQDDCC
;
A
#
# COMPACT_ATOMS: atom_id res chain seq x y z
N MET A 1 47.39 -77.07 -6.35
CA MET A 1 48.50 -77.48 -7.22
C MET A 1 47.99 -77.48 -8.65
N GLU A 2 48.26 -76.45 -9.44
CA GLU A 2 48.72 -76.66 -10.81
C GLU A 2 49.45 -75.39 -11.26
N LYS A 3 50.67 -75.60 -11.73
CA LYS A 3 51.69 -74.60 -11.97
C LYS A 3 51.52 -74.01 -13.36
N VAL A 4 51.59 -72.68 -13.42
CA VAL A 4 51.82 -71.90 -14.63
C VAL A 4 53.30 -71.99 -15.01
N ALA A 5 53.58 -72.32 -16.27
CA ALA A 5 54.79 -71.92 -17.01
C ALA A 5 54.57 -72.16 -18.53
N PRO A 6 55.30 -71.48 -19.43
CA PRO A 6 54.69 -70.66 -20.49
C PRO A 6 54.98 -71.17 -21.91
N VAL A 7 54.13 -70.82 -22.87
CA VAL A 7 54.47 -70.90 -24.31
C VAL A 7 54.54 -69.49 -24.86
N SER A 8 55.78 -69.09 -25.11
CA SER A 8 56.19 -67.90 -25.85
C SER A 8 55.68 -68.00 -27.28
N LEU A 9 54.74 -67.14 -27.67
CA LEU A 9 54.42 -66.89 -29.08
C LEU A 9 55.06 -65.57 -29.48
N PHE A 10 56.16 -65.69 -30.23
CA PHE A 10 56.83 -64.62 -30.94
C PHE A 10 55.82 -63.87 -31.83
N PHE A 11 55.37 -62.68 -31.42
CA PHE A 11 54.89 -61.69 -32.37
C PHE A 11 56.11 -60.95 -32.91
N LEU A 12 56.50 -61.31 -34.14
CA LEU A 12 57.37 -60.51 -35.00
C LEU A 12 56.71 -59.14 -35.20
N LEU A 13 57.06 -58.17 -34.36
CA LEU A 13 56.90 -56.76 -34.68
C LEU A 13 57.88 -56.43 -35.80
N THR A 14 57.40 -56.53 -37.04
CA THR A 14 58.01 -55.78 -38.14
C THR A 14 57.89 -54.30 -37.77
N SER A 15 59.02 -53.70 -37.45
CA SER A 15 59.22 -52.28 -37.22
C SER A 15 58.86 -51.49 -38.48
N LEU A 16 57.60 -51.07 -38.59
CA LEU A 16 57.18 -50.02 -39.50
C LEU A 16 57.72 -48.68 -38.97
N THR A 17 58.88 -48.28 -39.48
CA THR A 17 59.38 -46.90 -39.42
C THR A 17 58.43 -45.99 -40.19
N GLY A 18 57.39 -45.46 -39.51
CA GLY A 18 56.46 -44.54 -40.17
C GLY A 18 55.22 -44.12 -39.38
N ALA A 19 55.19 -44.28 -38.05
CA ALA A 19 53.96 -44.00 -37.29
C ALA A 19 53.60 -42.49 -37.29
N CYS A 20 52.42 -42.17 -37.84
CA CYS A 20 51.72 -40.92 -37.56
C CYS A 20 51.40 -40.83 -36.05
N PRO A 21 51.54 -39.65 -35.40
CA PRO A 21 51.19 -39.51 -34.00
C PRO A 21 49.68 -39.71 -33.78
N GLN A 22 49.32 -40.07 -32.55
CA GLN A 22 48.02 -40.56 -32.04
C GLN A 22 46.79 -39.63 -32.25
N ARG A 23 46.92 -38.54 -33.01
CA ARG A 23 45.87 -37.56 -33.29
C ARG A 23 45.83 -37.23 -34.79
N SER A 24 45.29 -38.15 -35.60
CA SER A 24 44.98 -37.91 -37.01
C SER A 24 43.65 -37.15 -37.14
N MET A 25 43.55 -36.25 -38.12
CA MET A 25 42.30 -35.59 -38.47
C MET A 25 41.46 -36.55 -39.33
N GLU A 26 40.31 -36.98 -38.82
CA GLU A 26 39.39 -37.83 -39.58
C GLU A 26 38.66 -37.01 -40.65
N VAL A 27 38.69 -37.51 -41.88
CA VAL A 27 38.02 -36.90 -43.03
C VAL A 27 37.09 -37.93 -43.64
N ASN A 28 35.78 -37.72 -43.44
CA ASN A 28 34.73 -38.58 -43.95
C ASN A 28 34.13 -37.99 -45.22
N VAL A 29 34.15 -38.76 -46.31
CA VAL A 29 33.70 -38.31 -47.64
C VAL A 29 32.80 -39.38 -48.26
N LYS A 30 31.80 -38.95 -49.03
CA LYS A 30 31.02 -39.86 -49.89
C LYS A 30 31.85 -40.37 -51.07
N ALA A 31 31.62 -41.62 -51.45
CA ALA A 31 32.21 -42.18 -52.66
C ALA A 31 31.77 -41.38 -53.90
N GLY A 32 32.73 -41.09 -54.78
CA GLY A 32 32.53 -40.31 -56.00
C GLY A 32 32.61 -38.78 -55.82
N GLU A 33 32.67 -38.25 -54.60
CA GLU A 33 32.83 -36.81 -54.37
C GLU A 33 34.30 -36.38 -54.35
N MET A 34 34.54 -35.08 -54.62
CA MET A 34 35.85 -34.46 -54.55
C MET A 34 36.26 -34.23 -53.08
N VAL A 35 37.54 -34.42 -52.80
CA VAL A 35 38.15 -34.18 -51.47
C VAL A 35 39.27 -33.20 -51.59
N VAL A 36 39.36 -32.28 -50.64
CA VAL A 36 40.48 -31.34 -50.53
C VAL A 36 41.06 -31.42 -49.13
N LEU A 37 42.35 -31.69 -49.05
CA LEU A 37 43.11 -31.70 -47.82
C LEU A 37 44.04 -30.48 -47.82
N GLY A 38 43.83 -29.60 -46.84
CA GLY A 38 44.63 -28.40 -46.65
C GLY A 38 45.64 -28.59 -45.52
N CYS A 39 46.93 -28.43 -45.83
CA CYS A 39 47.97 -28.45 -44.81
C CYS A 39 47.96 -27.12 -44.02
N PRO A 40 47.87 -27.16 -42.66
CA PRO A 40 47.93 -25.97 -41.82
C PRO A 40 49.20 -25.15 -42.05
N LEU A 41 49.11 -23.82 -41.88
CA LEU A 41 50.26 -22.92 -41.99
C LEU A 41 51.15 -23.04 -40.75
N TYR A 42 52.45 -23.21 -40.97
CA TYR A 42 53.46 -23.05 -39.92
C TYR A 42 54.02 -21.63 -39.98
N VAL A 43 53.88 -20.88 -38.88
CA VAL A 43 54.29 -19.47 -38.77
C VAL A 43 55.79 -19.42 -38.48
N ASN A 44 56.63 -19.68 -39.48
CA ASN A 44 58.04 -19.29 -39.41
C ASN A 44 58.62 -19.03 -40.80
N HIS A 45 59.47 -18.00 -40.90
CA HIS A 45 59.85 -17.29 -42.12
C HIS A 45 60.86 -18.00 -43.04
N SER A 46 61.08 -19.30 -42.86
CA SER A 46 61.80 -20.13 -43.81
C SER A 46 60.81 -21.15 -44.37
N HIS A 47 60.62 -21.17 -45.69
CA HIS A 47 59.73 -22.11 -46.38
C HIS A 47 60.50 -23.39 -46.73
N PRO A 48 60.57 -24.43 -45.87
CA PRO A 48 61.00 -25.74 -46.34
C PRO A 48 59.99 -26.28 -47.37
N GLU A 49 60.48 -27.09 -48.31
CA GLU A 49 59.65 -27.80 -49.29
C GLU A 49 58.58 -28.63 -48.55
N LEU A 50 57.31 -28.45 -48.93
CA LEU A 50 56.21 -29.21 -48.35
C LEU A 50 56.07 -30.54 -49.09
N ILE A 51 56.11 -31.63 -48.32
CA ILE A 51 55.98 -32.98 -48.87
C ILE A 51 54.64 -33.58 -48.43
N TRP A 52 53.86 -34.07 -49.39
CA TRP A 52 52.68 -34.89 -49.15
C TRP A 52 53.04 -36.36 -49.29
N THR A 53 52.59 -37.18 -48.36
CA THR A 53 52.86 -38.63 -48.35
C THR A 53 51.58 -39.41 -48.13
N SER A 54 51.34 -40.42 -48.96
CA SER A 54 50.30 -41.42 -48.75
C SER A 54 50.89 -42.66 -48.08
N HIS A 55 50.28 -43.13 -46.99
CA HIS A 55 50.73 -44.30 -46.23
C HIS A 55 49.90 -45.56 -46.52
N THR A 56 49.15 -45.59 -47.63
CA THR A 56 48.18 -46.66 -47.91
C THR A 56 48.80 -48.00 -48.27
N ASN A 57 49.93 -48.05 -49.01
CA ASN A 57 50.47 -49.32 -49.53
C ASN A 57 52.02 -49.40 -49.61
N GLN A 58 52.72 -48.53 -48.86
CA GLN A 58 54.17 -48.21 -48.83
C GLN A 58 54.24 -46.68 -48.98
N GLY A 59 54.87 -45.97 -48.04
CA GLY A 59 54.87 -44.50 -48.00
C GLY A 59 55.26 -43.89 -49.36
N MET A 60 54.29 -43.37 -50.11
CA MET A 60 54.47 -42.81 -51.44
C MET A 60 54.48 -41.28 -51.35
N ASP A 61 55.53 -40.64 -51.89
CA ASP A 61 55.63 -39.19 -52.03
C ASP A 61 54.70 -38.71 -53.16
N LEU A 62 53.68 -37.95 -52.79
CA LEU A 62 52.68 -37.39 -53.70
C LEU A 62 53.13 -36.07 -54.33
N THR A 63 54.12 -35.37 -53.76
CA THR A 63 54.59 -34.08 -54.28
C THR A 63 55.45 -34.26 -55.54
N ARG A 64 56.10 -35.42 -55.70
CA ARG A 64 57.05 -35.70 -56.80
C ARG A 64 56.50 -36.63 -57.89
N MET A 65 55.18 -36.75 -57.99
CA MET A 65 54.54 -37.60 -58.99
C MET A 65 54.65 -37.04 -60.41
N SER A 66 54.70 -37.93 -61.39
CA SER A 66 54.54 -37.54 -62.80
C SER A 66 53.08 -37.21 -63.11
N SER A 67 52.85 -36.37 -64.13
CA SER A 67 51.48 -36.00 -64.57
C SER A 67 50.64 -37.19 -65.04
N ALA A 68 51.28 -38.28 -65.50
CA ALA A 68 50.60 -39.51 -65.87
C ALA A 68 50.09 -40.28 -64.63
N GLU A 69 50.86 -40.28 -63.54
CA GLU A 69 50.47 -40.89 -62.26
C GLU A 69 49.37 -40.10 -61.58
N GLU A 70 49.46 -38.76 -61.57
CA GLU A 70 48.40 -37.87 -61.07
C GLU A 70 47.06 -38.13 -61.77
N ARG A 71 47.06 -38.23 -63.11
CA ARG A 71 45.85 -38.55 -63.89
C ARG A 71 45.32 -39.95 -63.62
N ARG A 72 46.20 -40.94 -63.48
CA ARG A 72 45.80 -42.33 -63.20
C ARG A 72 45.17 -42.45 -61.81
N MET A 73 45.68 -41.72 -60.82
CA MET A 73 45.17 -41.73 -59.45
C MET A 73 44.04 -40.72 -59.23
N GLY A 74 43.85 -39.76 -60.13
CA GLY A 74 42.88 -38.68 -59.95
C GLY A 74 43.23 -37.76 -58.78
N ILE A 75 44.52 -37.52 -58.55
CA ILE A 75 45.06 -36.72 -57.45
C ILE A 75 45.81 -35.52 -58.01
N LEU A 76 45.60 -34.34 -57.43
CA LEU A 76 46.31 -33.11 -57.76
C LEU A 76 46.99 -32.54 -56.52
N VAL A 77 48.28 -32.23 -56.62
CA VAL A 77 49.04 -31.61 -55.53
C VAL A 77 49.50 -30.23 -55.96
N HIS A 78 49.16 -29.21 -55.16
CA HIS A 78 49.67 -27.86 -55.37
C HIS A 78 49.94 -27.16 -54.05
N GLY A 79 51.21 -26.93 -53.74
CA GLY A 79 51.64 -26.33 -52.49
C GLY A 79 51.00 -27.02 -51.30
N ARG A 80 50.24 -26.28 -50.50
CA ARG A 80 49.57 -26.78 -49.27
C ARG A 80 48.27 -27.54 -49.50
N THR A 81 47.90 -27.80 -50.74
CA THR A 81 46.60 -28.39 -51.07
C THR A 81 46.79 -29.69 -51.84
N LEU A 82 46.19 -30.76 -51.30
CA LEU A 82 46.06 -32.06 -51.96
C LEU A 82 44.58 -32.24 -52.32
N VAL A 83 44.28 -32.45 -53.60
CA VAL A 83 42.92 -32.65 -54.12
C VAL A 83 42.79 -34.07 -54.66
N ILE A 84 41.73 -34.76 -54.28
CA ILE A 84 41.33 -36.04 -54.86
C ILE A 84 40.04 -35.77 -55.63
N LEU A 85 40.08 -35.96 -56.96
CA LEU A 85 38.98 -35.59 -57.86
C LEU A 85 37.72 -36.43 -57.60
N THR A 86 37.89 -37.74 -57.42
CA THR A 86 36.81 -38.69 -57.13
C THR A 86 37.23 -39.67 -56.04
N ALA A 87 36.71 -39.49 -54.83
CA ALA A 87 36.98 -40.40 -53.72
C ALA A 87 36.50 -41.83 -54.04
N SER A 88 37.37 -42.81 -53.87
CA SER A 88 37.10 -44.22 -54.15
C SER A 88 37.72 -45.09 -53.05
N VAL A 89 37.41 -46.39 -53.03
CA VAL A 89 37.93 -47.32 -52.02
C VAL A 89 39.46 -47.32 -52.01
N ASN A 90 40.09 -47.14 -53.18
CA ASN A 90 41.54 -47.09 -53.33
C ASN A 90 42.18 -45.84 -52.68
N HIS A 91 41.38 -44.81 -52.40
CA HIS A 91 41.83 -43.57 -51.78
C HIS A 91 41.69 -43.59 -50.24
N GLN A 92 41.19 -44.68 -49.65
CA GLN A 92 41.09 -44.78 -48.20
C GLN A 92 42.47 -44.97 -47.55
N GLY A 93 42.67 -44.29 -46.42
CA GLY A 93 43.81 -44.48 -45.54
C GLY A 93 44.46 -43.17 -45.11
N THR A 94 45.72 -43.26 -44.68
CA THR A 94 46.39 -42.15 -43.98
C THR A 94 47.26 -41.35 -44.94
N TYR A 95 46.98 -40.05 -45.01
CA TYR A 95 47.78 -39.06 -45.72
C TYR A 95 48.51 -38.18 -44.70
N SER A 96 49.70 -37.71 -45.04
CA SER A 96 50.40 -36.74 -44.21
C SER A 96 50.99 -35.61 -45.04
N CYS A 97 50.97 -34.40 -44.52
CA CYS A 97 51.78 -33.30 -45.03
C CYS A 97 52.87 -32.94 -44.01
N SER A 98 54.09 -32.72 -44.48
CA SER A 98 55.21 -32.34 -43.62
C SER A 98 56.06 -31.22 -44.19
N PHE A 99 56.42 -30.27 -43.33
CA PHE A 99 57.38 -29.21 -43.60
C PHE A 99 58.78 -29.69 -43.16
N GLY A 100 59.52 -30.34 -44.07
CA GLY A 100 60.78 -31.02 -43.73
C GLY A 100 60.62 -32.03 -42.58
N ASN A 101 61.60 -32.10 -41.67
CA ASN A 101 61.58 -32.98 -40.48
C ASN A 101 60.85 -32.40 -39.25
N VAL A 102 60.22 -31.23 -39.37
CA VAL A 102 59.85 -30.42 -38.19
C VAL A 102 58.39 -30.64 -37.76
N SER A 103 57.45 -30.69 -38.70
CA SER A 103 56.03 -30.85 -38.39
C SER A 103 55.36 -31.78 -39.40
N ARG A 104 54.58 -32.74 -38.88
CA ARG A 104 53.78 -33.69 -39.68
C ARG A 104 52.33 -33.62 -39.25
N HIS A 105 51.46 -33.25 -40.18
CA HIS A 105 50.01 -33.32 -39.98
C HIS A 105 49.47 -34.54 -40.71
N CYS A 106 48.72 -35.39 -40.00
CA CYS A 106 48.16 -36.62 -40.55
C CYS A 106 46.63 -36.50 -40.70
N PHE A 107 46.12 -36.94 -41.84
CA PHE A 107 44.71 -37.01 -42.20
C PHE A 107 44.35 -38.47 -42.43
N MET A 108 43.27 -38.94 -41.80
CA MET A 108 42.73 -40.28 -42.05
C MET A 108 41.50 -40.14 -42.93
N LEU A 109 41.62 -40.52 -44.20
CA LEU A 109 40.54 -40.45 -45.17
C LEU A 109 39.74 -41.75 -45.16
N GLN A 110 38.45 -41.65 -44.88
CA GLN A 110 37.52 -42.77 -44.87
C GLN A 110 36.30 -42.46 -45.75
N LEU A 111 35.80 -43.49 -46.45
CA LEU A 111 34.52 -43.36 -47.14
C LEU A 111 33.41 -43.67 -46.15
N GLY A 112 32.50 -42.73 -45.99
CA GLY A 112 31.39 -42.86 -45.06
C GLY A 112 30.11 -42.29 -45.65
N THR A 113 28.98 -42.88 -45.26
CA THR A 113 27.65 -42.32 -45.57
C THR A 113 27.32 -41.13 -44.66
N THR A 114 27.94 -41.05 -43.49
CA THR A 114 27.79 -39.99 -42.50
C THR A 114 28.84 -38.90 -42.69
N LEU A 115 28.47 -37.84 -43.40
CA LEU A 115 29.28 -36.62 -43.52
C LEU A 115 29.34 -35.86 -42.19
N ALA A 116 30.44 -35.13 -41.97
CA ALA A 116 30.58 -34.21 -40.86
C ALA A 116 29.48 -33.14 -40.86
N ARG A 117 28.95 -32.82 -39.68
CA ARG A 117 27.86 -31.85 -39.48
C ARG A 117 28.42 -30.54 -38.93
N TYR A 118 28.16 -29.44 -39.64
CA TYR A 118 28.52 -28.10 -39.23
C TYR A 118 27.31 -27.41 -38.60
N ASN A 119 27.46 -26.80 -37.44
CA ASN A 119 26.33 -26.14 -36.77
C ASN A 119 26.23 -24.68 -37.23
N ARG A 120 25.00 -24.22 -37.47
CA ARG A 120 24.67 -22.81 -37.70
C ARG A 120 23.49 -22.44 -36.82
N THR A 121 23.66 -21.39 -36.03
CA THR A 121 22.60 -20.85 -35.17
C THR A 121 22.02 -19.58 -35.79
N CYS A 122 20.70 -19.48 -35.84
CA CYS A 122 19.99 -18.29 -36.28
C CYS A 122 18.83 -17.96 -35.34
N ASN A 123 18.46 -16.68 -35.26
CA ASN A 123 17.34 -16.23 -34.45
C ASN A 123 16.04 -16.29 -35.26
N ALA A 124 14.95 -16.70 -34.62
CA ALA A 124 13.64 -16.69 -35.24
C ALA A 124 13.21 -15.25 -35.60
N GLN A 125 12.58 -15.11 -36.77
CA GLN A 125 12.07 -13.88 -37.36
C GLN A 125 13.11 -12.89 -37.91
N GLU A 126 14.37 -13.30 -37.99
CA GLU A 126 15.47 -12.49 -38.56
C GLU A 126 15.94 -13.06 -39.90
N TYR A 127 16.72 -12.24 -40.62
CA TYR A 127 17.46 -12.68 -41.78
C TYR A 127 18.55 -13.67 -41.36
N CYS A 128 18.67 -14.78 -42.08
CA CYS A 128 19.69 -15.80 -41.82
C CYS A 128 20.21 -16.33 -43.15
N ALA A 129 21.51 -16.19 -43.38
CA ALA A 129 22.19 -16.85 -44.48
C ALA A 129 22.82 -18.16 -44.00
N LEU A 130 22.70 -19.21 -44.81
CA LEU A 130 23.46 -20.44 -44.65
C LEU A 130 24.77 -20.30 -45.42
N ASP A 131 25.88 -20.48 -44.73
CA ASP A 131 27.21 -20.41 -45.33
C ASP A 131 27.77 -21.82 -45.51
N CYS A 132 28.15 -22.16 -46.74
CA CYS A 132 28.89 -23.41 -46.99
C CYS A 132 30.29 -23.28 -46.36
N PRO A 133 30.80 -24.32 -45.66
CA PRO A 133 32.11 -24.29 -45.02
C PRO A 133 33.20 -23.77 -45.95
N LYS A 134 34.04 -22.85 -45.44
CA LYS A 134 35.15 -22.25 -46.22
C LYS A 134 36.45 -23.04 -46.08
N GLN A 135 36.49 -24.02 -45.17
CA GLN A 135 37.59 -24.96 -45.03
C GLN A 135 37.62 -25.91 -46.23
N ASN A 136 38.82 -26.35 -46.62
CA ASN A 136 39.02 -27.34 -47.68
C ASN A 136 38.49 -26.90 -49.06
N ILE A 137 38.69 -25.63 -49.43
CA ILE A 137 38.46 -25.13 -50.79
C ILE A 137 39.73 -25.38 -51.62
N PRO A 138 39.63 -25.89 -52.86
CA PRO A 138 40.80 -26.10 -53.70
C PRO A 138 41.43 -24.76 -54.10
N ALA A 139 42.74 -24.75 -54.37
CA ALA A 139 43.45 -23.56 -54.86
C ALA A 139 43.04 -23.25 -56.31
N LEU A 140 41.88 -22.59 -56.49
CA LEU A 140 41.18 -22.42 -57.77
C LEU A 140 42.10 -21.93 -58.91
N ASN A 141 42.84 -20.85 -58.65
CA ASN A 141 43.69 -20.22 -59.68
C ASN A 141 44.97 -21.01 -59.97
N ALA A 142 45.45 -21.83 -59.04
CA ALA A 142 46.71 -22.52 -59.16
C ALA A 142 46.58 -23.93 -59.76
N LEU A 143 45.39 -24.53 -59.63
CA LEU A 143 45.07 -25.87 -60.13
C LEU A 143 44.20 -25.86 -61.39
N ASN A 144 43.94 -24.69 -61.99
CA ASN A 144 42.99 -24.50 -63.10
C ASN A 144 41.58 -25.07 -62.81
N ILE A 145 41.15 -25.02 -61.54
CA ILE A 145 39.82 -25.49 -61.12
C ILE A 145 38.88 -24.29 -61.08
N THR A 146 37.78 -24.36 -61.82
CA THR A 146 36.77 -23.28 -61.84
C THR A 146 35.59 -23.61 -60.95
N SER A 147 35.26 -22.74 -59.99
CA SER A 147 34.05 -22.88 -59.16
C SER A 147 32.80 -22.57 -59.99
N LYS A 148 31.81 -23.47 -59.98
CA LYS A 148 30.49 -23.28 -60.64
C LYS A 148 29.40 -22.81 -59.66
N GLY A 149 29.76 -22.55 -58.41
CA GLY A 149 28.84 -22.10 -57.36
C GLY A 149 28.39 -23.24 -56.44
N SER A 150 27.40 -22.93 -55.60
CA SER A 150 26.85 -23.85 -54.60
C SER A 150 25.34 -23.92 -54.73
N ILE A 151 24.79 -25.13 -54.62
CA ILE A 151 23.36 -25.36 -54.51
C ILE A 151 23.01 -25.84 -53.10
N TRP A 152 21.80 -25.53 -52.65
CA TRP A 152 21.30 -25.88 -51.33
C TRP A 152 20.00 -26.67 -51.43
N TYR A 153 19.88 -27.67 -50.56
CA TYR A 153 18.62 -28.41 -50.37
C TYR A 153 18.51 -28.86 -48.92
N LYS A 154 17.28 -29.08 -48.45
CA LYS A 154 16.99 -29.55 -47.09
C LYS A 154 16.86 -31.08 -47.10
N GLU A 155 17.42 -31.75 -46.10
CA GLU A 155 17.37 -33.21 -46.02
C GLU A 155 15.90 -33.67 -45.87
N GLY A 156 15.44 -34.51 -46.81
CA GLY A 156 14.04 -34.96 -46.90
C GLY A 156 13.18 -34.17 -47.88
N GLU A 157 13.68 -33.09 -48.48
CA GLU A 157 12.96 -32.28 -49.49
C GLU A 157 13.74 -32.26 -50.82
N SER A 158 13.04 -32.39 -51.94
CA SER A 158 13.66 -32.39 -53.28
C SER A 158 13.83 -31.00 -53.90
N LEU A 159 13.33 -29.96 -53.21
CA LEU A 159 13.34 -28.58 -53.72
C LEU A 159 14.66 -27.87 -53.37
N LEU A 160 15.21 -27.16 -54.36
CA LEU A 160 16.36 -26.28 -54.16
C LEU A 160 15.94 -25.03 -53.37
N ILE A 161 16.79 -24.60 -52.46
CA ILE A 161 16.59 -23.39 -51.66
C ILE A 161 17.66 -22.34 -51.99
N LEU A 162 17.36 -21.07 -51.70
CA LEU A 162 18.23 -19.93 -52.02
C LEU A 162 19.48 -19.83 -51.11
N GLY A 163 19.62 -20.71 -50.11
CA GLY A 163 20.72 -20.67 -49.15
C GLY A 163 20.60 -19.53 -48.13
N TYR A 164 19.48 -18.79 -48.11
CA TYR A 164 19.16 -17.80 -47.10
C TYR A 164 17.66 -17.77 -46.82
N PHE A 165 17.32 -17.22 -45.66
CA PHE A 165 15.96 -16.97 -45.21
C PHE A 165 15.83 -15.47 -44.95
N SER A 166 14.86 -14.83 -45.57
CA SER A 166 14.49 -13.44 -45.26
C SER A 166 13.91 -13.30 -43.85
N ARG A 167 13.22 -14.34 -43.37
CA ARG A 167 12.65 -14.42 -42.03
C ARG A 167 12.56 -15.88 -41.56
N VAL A 168 13.52 -16.33 -40.76
CA VAL A 168 13.59 -17.73 -40.29
C VAL A 168 12.45 -18.06 -39.33
N LYS A 169 11.84 -19.22 -39.49
CA LYS A 169 10.85 -19.79 -38.58
C LYS A 169 11.45 -20.93 -37.77
N LYS A 170 10.89 -21.21 -36.58
CA LYS A 170 11.29 -22.38 -35.78
C LYS A 170 11.13 -23.71 -36.54
N THR A 171 10.16 -23.79 -37.45
CA THR A 171 9.93 -24.94 -38.33
C THR A 171 11.04 -25.15 -39.37
N ASP A 172 11.88 -24.14 -39.59
CA ASP A 172 12.99 -24.21 -40.54
C ASP A 172 14.21 -24.91 -39.91
N HIS A 173 14.19 -25.21 -38.61
CA HIS A 173 15.19 -26.05 -37.96
C HIS A 173 15.33 -27.40 -38.69
N GLY A 174 16.56 -27.80 -38.98
CA GLY A 174 16.82 -29.06 -39.67
C GLY A 174 18.23 -29.18 -40.22
N VAL A 175 18.45 -30.25 -40.99
CA VAL A 175 19.73 -30.51 -41.66
C VAL A 175 19.64 -30.07 -43.11
N TYR A 176 20.54 -29.19 -43.49
CA TYR A 176 20.69 -28.64 -44.83
C TYR A 176 21.96 -29.18 -45.47
N SER A 177 21.91 -29.45 -46.77
CA SER A 177 23.09 -29.88 -47.52
C SER A 177 23.47 -28.78 -48.50
N CYS A 178 24.74 -28.37 -48.44
CA CYS A 178 25.36 -27.52 -49.45
C CYS A 178 26.21 -28.40 -50.37
N MET A 179 25.94 -28.35 -51.68
CA MET A 179 26.75 -29.02 -52.68
C MET A 179 27.47 -27.97 -53.54
N ARG A 180 28.80 -27.97 -53.51
CA ARG A 180 29.64 -27.15 -54.38
C ARG A 180 30.07 -27.93 -55.61
N SER A 181 30.05 -27.28 -56.76
CA SER A 181 30.46 -27.89 -58.02
C SER A 181 31.71 -27.20 -58.57
N TYR A 182 32.67 -28.00 -59.01
CA TYR A 182 33.95 -27.56 -59.53
C TYR A 182 34.17 -28.16 -60.92
N LEU A 183 34.53 -27.32 -61.90
CA LEU A 183 34.88 -27.74 -63.25
C LEU A 183 36.40 -27.91 -63.35
N TYR A 184 36.83 -29.11 -63.76
CA TYR A 184 38.22 -29.44 -64.04
C TYR A 184 38.29 -30.38 -65.24
N ASP A 185 39.15 -30.07 -66.22
CA ASP A 185 39.34 -30.84 -67.46
C ASP A 185 38.03 -31.25 -68.18
N GLY A 186 37.08 -30.31 -68.26
CA GLY A 186 35.78 -30.52 -68.90
C GLY A 186 34.76 -31.33 -68.08
N GLN A 187 35.13 -31.84 -66.91
CA GLN A 187 34.27 -32.63 -66.02
C GLN A 187 33.88 -31.87 -64.75
N ILE A 188 32.69 -32.15 -64.22
CA ILE A 188 32.17 -31.52 -63.01
C ILE A 188 32.33 -32.47 -61.82
N TYR A 189 32.99 -31.97 -60.78
CA TYR A 189 33.19 -32.67 -59.52
C TYR A 189 32.45 -31.96 -58.40
N ASN A 190 31.78 -32.73 -57.54
CA ASN A 190 30.92 -32.19 -56.48
C ASN A 190 31.49 -32.47 -55.10
N MET A 191 31.25 -31.54 -54.18
CA MET A 191 31.60 -31.67 -52.77
C MET A 191 30.40 -31.29 -51.91
N THR A 192 29.94 -32.21 -51.06
CA THR A 192 28.75 -32.01 -50.23
C THR A 192 29.11 -31.79 -48.76
N PHE A 193 28.48 -30.80 -48.14
CA PHE A 193 28.59 -30.49 -46.72
C PHE A 193 27.22 -30.52 -46.05
N LYS A 194 27.15 -31.01 -44.82
CA LYS A 194 25.92 -30.98 -44.00
C LYS A 194 25.99 -29.89 -42.94
N ILE A 195 24.95 -29.05 -42.91
CA ILE A 195 24.78 -27.95 -41.98
C ILE A 195 23.54 -28.23 -41.13
N VAL A 196 23.66 -28.22 -39.81
CA VAL A 196 22.55 -28.28 -38.86
C VAL A 196 22.15 -26.86 -38.51
N LEU A 197 20.95 -26.44 -38.94
CA LEU A 197 20.39 -25.13 -38.59
C LEU A 197 19.62 -25.25 -37.27
N ASP A 198 20.18 -24.62 -36.24
CA ASP A 198 19.51 -24.41 -34.96
C ASP A 198 18.83 -23.04 -34.93
N VAL A 199 17.52 -23.02 -34.66
CA VAL A 199 16.72 -21.79 -34.65
C VAL A 199 16.39 -21.43 -33.20
N LYS A 200 17.13 -20.47 -32.66
CA LYS A 200 16.83 -19.92 -31.34
C LYS A 200 15.52 -19.14 -31.39
N GLY A 201 14.65 -19.39 -30.43
CA GLY A 201 13.43 -18.61 -30.28
C GLY A 201 13.77 -17.13 -30.10
N LYS A 202 12.95 -16.24 -30.64
CA LYS A 202 13.00 -14.83 -30.31
C LYS A 202 12.71 -14.70 -28.82
N THR A 203 13.74 -14.73 -27.99
CA THR A 203 13.65 -14.02 -26.72
C THR A 203 13.28 -12.61 -27.11
N LYS A 204 12.18 -12.09 -26.57
CA LYS A 204 12.02 -10.64 -26.56
C LYS A 204 13.18 -10.12 -25.71
N ALA A 205 14.36 -9.99 -26.30
CA ALA A 205 15.20 -8.86 -26.01
C ALA A 205 14.36 -7.66 -26.45
N PHE A 206 13.44 -7.25 -25.59
CA PHE A 206 13.22 -5.83 -25.44
C PHE A 206 14.62 -5.25 -25.34
N TRP A 207 14.97 -4.32 -26.22
CA TRP A 207 16.11 -3.45 -25.99
C TRP A 207 15.87 -2.84 -24.62
N LYS A 208 16.49 -3.47 -23.65
CA LYS A 208 16.38 -3.16 -22.25
C LYS A 208 17.53 -2.18 -22.12
N TYR A 209 17.21 -0.90 -22.32
CA TYR A 209 18.14 0.20 -22.17
C TYR A 209 18.27 0.47 -20.69
N ALA A 210 19.49 0.76 -20.24
CA ALA A 210 19.70 1.10 -18.85
C ALA A 210 18.97 2.42 -18.56
N ALA A 211 18.18 2.46 -17.49
CA ALA A 211 17.36 3.61 -17.19
C ALA A 211 17.16 3.79 -15.69
N ILE A 212 17.19 5.05 -15.26
CA ILE A 212 16.78 5.44 -13.92
C ILE A 212 15.26 5.28 -13.82
N THR A 213 14.82 4.42 -12.92
CA THR A 213 13.40 4.11 -12.68
C THR A 213 12.81 5.04 -11.60
N SER A 214 13.63 5.48 -10.65
CA SER A 214 13.25 6.40 -9.57
C SER A 214 14.50 7.10 -9.06
N PRO A 215 14.45 8.38 -8.63
CA PRO A 215 13.29 9.27 -8.62
C PRO A 215 12.92 9.80 -10.02
N LEU A 216 11.81 10.53 -10.11
CA LEU A 216 11.41 11.23 -11.34
C LEU A 216 12.21 12.53 -11.51
N MET A 217 12.39 12.98 -12.76
CA MET A 217 13.03 14.27 -13.06
C MET A 217 12.35 15.42 -12.32
N ASN A 218 13.16 16.26 -11.67
CA ASN A 218 12.73 17.41 -10.86
C ASN A 218 11.84 17.03 -9.65
N ALA A 219 11.98 15.81 -9.11
CA ALA A 219 11.32 15.45 -7.87
C ALA A 219 11.81 16.32 -6.71
N THR A 220 10.86 16.77 -5.88
CA THR A 220 11.13 17.57 -4.68
C THR A 220 10.82 16.77 -3.43
N PHE A 221 11.79 16.68 -2.51
CA PHE A 221 11.64 15.97 -1.24
C PHE A 221 11.49 16.94 -0.07
N HIS A 222 10.46 16.73 0.75
CA HIS A 222 10.20 17.54 1.94
C HIS A 222 10.96 16.99 3.15
N VAL A 223 11.86 17.79 3.71
CA VAL A 223 12.81 17.36 4.75
C VAL A 223 12.78 18.28 5.98
N ASP A 224 13.06 17.70 7.15
CA ASP A 224 13.18 18.41 8.42
C ASP A 224 14.66 18.78 8.64
N LEU A 225 14.94 20.07 8.87
CA LEU A 225 16.29 20.55 9.19
C LEU A 225 16.78 19.88 10.48
N GLY A 226 18.07 19.54 10.56
CA GLY A 226 18.61 18.89 11.77
C GLY A 226 18.54 17.35 11.76
N SER A 227 17.81 16.75 10.81
CA SER A 227 17.51 15.31 10.80
C SER A 227 18.28 14.54 9.72
N PRO A 228 18.56 13.24 9.93
CA PRO A 228 19.12 12.39 8.88
C PRO A 228 18.06 12.10 7.81
N PHE A 229 18.47 12.10 6.54
CA PHE A 229 17.58 11.87 5.41
C PHE A 229 18.31 11.11 4.29
N SER A 230 17.59 10.30 3.50
CA SER A 230 18.19 9.58 2.37
C SER A 230 17.28 9.51 1.15
N ILE A 231 17.87 9.66 -0.04
CA ILE A 231 17.18 9.59 -1.33
C ILE A 231 17.71 8.40 -2.12
N ASN A 232 16.84 7.49 -2.53
CA ASN A 232 17.24 6.30 -3.28
C ASN A 232 17.08 6.53 -4.78
N CYS A 233 18.19 6.49 -5.53
CA CYS A 233 18.18 6.40 -6.99
C CYS A 233 18.23 4.93 -7.41
N THR A 234 17.16 4.43 -8.02
CA THR A 234 17.05 3.06 -8.52
C THR A 234 17.14 3.06 -10.04
N ALA A 235 18.08 2.30 -10.58
CA ALA A 235 18.25 2.09 -12.01
C ALA A 235 18.24 0.61 -12.36
N SER A 236 17.70 0.31 -13.55
CA SER A 236 17.84 -0.99 -14.18
C SER A 236 19.00 -0.93 -15.16
N LEU A 237 19.97 -1.84 -15.01
CA LEU A 237 21.22 -1.92 -15.75
C LEU A 237 21.31 -3.24 -16.51
N TYR A 238 22.11 -3.25 -17.57
CA TYR A 238 22.26 -4.42 -18.46
C TYR A 238 23.72 -4.78 -18.75
N SER A 239 24.64 -3.88 -18.42
CA SER A 239 26.09 -4.11 -18.40
C SER A 239 26.62 -4.09 -16.96
N GLU A 240 27.70 -4.82 -16.69
CA GLU A 240 28.38 -4.71 -15.38
C GLU A 240 29.17 -3.41 -15.26
N GLU A 241 29.53 -2.83 -16.40
CA GLU A 241 30.23 -1.58 -16.64
C GLU A 241 29.32 -0.36 -16.46
N ASP A 242 27.99 -0.53 -16.40
CA ASP A 242 27.07 0.56 -16.15
C ASP A 242 27.20 1.05 -14.69
N GLU A 243 27.33 2.37 -14.51
CA GLU A 243 27.52 2.99 -13.21
C GLU A 243 26.44 4.02 -12.88
N VAL A 244 25.99 4.01 -11.63
CA VAL A 244 25.03 4.99 -11.08
C VAL A 244 25.69 5.72 -9.93
N PHE A 245 25.77 7.04 -10.03
CA PHE A 245 26.40 7.88 -9.02
C PHE A 245 25.62 9.18 -8.81
N TRP A 246 25.97 9.87 -7.72
CA TRP A 246 25.37 11.14 -7.33
C TRP A 246 26.34 12.31 -7.54
N LEU A 247 25.78 13.39 -8.07
CA LEU A 247 26.42 14.69 -8.20
C LEU A 247 25.71 15.71 -7.31
N ASN A 248 26.47 16.65 -6.77
CA ASN A 248 25.97 17.83 -6.08
C ASN A 248 26.34 19.06 -6.92
N GLY A 249 25.37 19.59 -7.67
CA GLY A 249 25.67 20.45 -8.81
C GLY A 249 26.53 19.70 -9.83
N ASP A 250 27.78 20.12 -9.98
CA ASP A 250 28.75 19.51 -10.90
C ASP A 250 29.84 18.67 -10.18
N SER A 251 29.82 18.61 -8.85
CA SER A 251 30.82 17.85 -8.08
C SER A 251 30.34 16.44 -7.74
N PHE A 252 31.24 15.47 -7.80
CA PHE A 252 30.95 14.10 -7.38
C PHE A 252 30.73 14.02 -5.87
N VAL A 253 29.69 13.30 -5.46
CA VAL A 253 29.47 12.93 -4.07
C VAL A 253 30.29 11.67 -3.78
N GLU A 254 31.04 11.64 -2.69
CA GLU A 254 31.86 10.48 -2.32
C GLU A 254 31.04 9.39 -1.60
N THR A 255 31.58 8.16 -1.56
CA THR A 255 30.98 7.02 -0.85
C THR A 255 31.42 6.87 0.61
N ASN A 256 32.21 7.83 1.13
CA ASN A 256 32.75 7.78 2.48
C ASN A 256 31.68 8.14 3.52
N ASP A 257 31.28 7.17 4.34
CA ASP A 257 30.23 7.31 5.36
C ASP A 257 30.59 8.29 6.50
N SER A 258 31.85 8.71 6.58
CA SER A 258 32.32 9.71 7.54
C SER A 258 31.96 11.15 7.14
N LEU A 259 31.59 11.38 5.88
CA LEU A 259 31.21 12.70 5.37
C LEU A 259 29.79 13.11 5.78
N PRO A 260 29.48 14.43 5.81
CA PRO A 260 28.13 14.90 6.11
C PRO A 260 27.09 14.49 5.05
N ILE A 261 27.53 14.42 3.78
CA ILE A 261 26.77 13.95 2.63
C ILE A 261 27.64 12.93 1.92
N PHE A 262 27.10 11.74 1.71
CA PHE A 262 27.74 10.65 0.97
C PHE A 262 26.68 9.83 0.26
N TYR A 263 27.07 8.94 -0.64
CA TYR A 263 26.12 7.96 -1.18
C TYR A 263 26.58 6.54 -0.93
N ASN A 264 25.63 5.63 -0.72
CA ASN A 264 25.87 4.20 -0.71
C ASN A 264 25.29 3.58 -1.98
N PHE A 265 25.70 2.36 -2.31
CA PHE A 265 25.09 1.64 -3.41
C PHE A 265 24.87 0.17 -3.08
N THR A 266 23.87 -0.42 -3.71
CA THR A 266 23.57 -1.85 -3.63
C THR A 266 23.25 -2.34 -5.04
N ARG A 267 23.82 -3.49 -5.40
CA ARG A 267 23.67 -4.11 -6.73
C ARG A 267 23.10 -5.52 -6.55
N GLU A 268 22.01 -5.80 -7.25
CA GLU A 268 21.35 -7.11 -7.26
C GLU A 268 21.26 -7.62 -8.70
N SER A 269 21.82 -8.79 -8.99
CA SER A 269 21.74 -9.43 -10.30
C SER A 269 20.62 -10.46 -10.36
N SER A 270 19.83 -10.44 -11.44
CA SER A 270 18.72 -11.37 -11.66
C SER A 270 18.69 -11.84 -13.12
N ALA A 271 17.91 -12.89 -13.40
CA ALA A 271 17.69 -13.36 -14.78
C ALA A 271 17.04 -12.30 -15.70
N GLU A 272 16.47 -11.24 -15.13
CA GLU A 272 15.81 -10.15 -15.86
C GLU A 272 16.72 -8.93 -16.08
N GLY A 273 17.90 -8.86 -15.46
CA GLY A 273 18.83 -7.72 -15.52
C GLY A 273 19.47 -7.42 -14.17
N ILE A 274 20.28 -6.36 -14.12
CA ILE A 274 20.93 -5.88 -12.90
C ILE A 274 20.11 -4.72 -12.34
N ARG A 275 19.76 -4.75 -11.06
CA ARG A 275 19.12 -3.63 -10.37
C ARG A 275 20.15 -2.96 -9.47
N MET A 276 20.38 -1.67 -9.66
CA MET A 276 21.29 -0.88 -8.83
C MET A 276 20.51 0.21 -8.09
N VAL A 277 20.76 0.32 -6.79
CA VAL A 277 20.20 1.35 -5.92
C VAL A 277 21.35 2.17 -5.35
N ALA A 278 21.48 3.44 -5.75
CA ALA A 278 22.42 4.40 -5.22
C ALA A 278 21.68 5.37 -4.27
N SER A 279 21.90 5.28 -2.96
CA SER A 279 21.21 6.11 -1.97
C SER A 279 22.07 7.28 -1.53
N LEU A 280 21.65 8.50 -1.80
CA LEU A 280 22.26 9.73 -1.30
C LEU A 280 21.83 9.94 0.15
N VAL A 281 22.77 9.96 1.08
CA VAL A 281 22.54 10.03 2.52
C VAL A 281 23.05 11.36 3.08
N PHE A 282 22.14 12.06 3.76
CA PHE A 282 22.40 13.25 4.55
C PHE A 282 22.43 12.84 6.02
N ARG A 283 23.58 13.01 6.70
CA ARG A 283 23.67 12.72 8.13
C ARG A 283 22.84 13.73 8.94
N ASN A 284 22.86 14.98 8.52
CA ASN A 284 22.06 16.04 9.09
C ASN A 284 21.79 17.08 7.99
N VAL A 285 20.51 17.27 7.65
CA VAL A 285 20.11 18.24 6.61
C VAL A 285 20.33 19.67 7.10
N SER A 286 21.20 20.40 6.41
CA SER A 286 21.49 21.80 6.67
C SER A 286 20.66 22.73 5.78
N GLN A 287 20.61 24.02 6.13
CA GLN A 287 19.92 25.01 5.30
C GLN A 287 20.60 25.23 3.93
N ARG A 288 21.91 24.96 3.84
CA ARG A 288 22.64 25.04 2.56
C ARG A 288 22.16 23.96 1.58
N ASP A 289 21.76 22.80 2.09
CA ASP A 289 21.36 21.64 1.28
C ASP A 289 20.03 21.86 0.56
N LEU A 290 19.18 22.76 1.08
CA LEU A 290 17.93 23.16 0.44
C LEU A 290 18.12 23.99 -0.84
N SER A 291 19.26 24.65 -0.98
CA SER A 291 19.58 25.49 -2.16
C SER A 291 20.43 24.74 -3.20
N GLN A 292 20.73 23.45 -2.96
CA GLN A 292 21.55 22.62 -3.83
C GLN A 292 20.67 21.69 -4.68
N ASN A 293 21.18 21.38 -5.87
CA ASN A 293 20.57 20.43 -6.79
C ASN A 293 21.39 19.15 -6.77
N TYR A 294 20.75 18.03 -6.43
CA TYR A 294 21.40 16.73 -6.41
C TYR A 294 21.00 15.96 -7.66
N THR A 295 21.97 15.49 -8.44
CA THR A 295 21.71 14.80 -9.71
C THR A 295 22.18 13.36 -9.62
N CYS A 296 21.27 12.41 -9.78
CA CYS A 296 21.62 11.02 -10.01
C CYS A 296 21.91 10.84 -11.50
N LYS A 297 23.11 10.38 -11.84
CA LYS A 297 23.51 10.14 -13.23
C LYS A 297 23.79 8.65 -13.43
N LEU A 298 23.29 8.14 -14.56
CA LEU A 298 23.54 6.81 -15.07
C LEU A 298 24.46 6.94 -16.30
N GLU A 299 25.65 6.38 -16.19
CA GLU A 299 26.67 6.33 -17.23
C GLU A 299 26.66 4.93 -17.87
N THR A 300 26.60 4.88 -19.19
CA THR A 300 26.50 3.65 -19.99
C THR A 300 27.38 3.76 -21.22
N ASP A 301 28.05 2.68 -21.64
CA ASP A 301 28.95 2.68 -22.80
C ASP A 301 28.22 2.82 -24.15
N SER A 302 26.91 2.52 -24.20
CA SER A 302 26.18 2.24 -25.44
C SER A 302 25.04 3.22 -25.78
N ASP A 303 24.54 3.98 -24.79
CA ASP A 303 23.34 4.82 -24.88
C ASP A 303 23.62 6.24 -24.34
N PRO A 304 22.78 7.25 -24.67
CA PRO A 304 22.94 8.57 -24.07
C PRO A 304 22.74 8.49 -22.55
N SER A 305 23.75 8.93 -21.79
CA SER A 305 23.70 8.99 -20.32
C SER A 305 22.40 9.64 -19.85
N SER A 306 21.68 8.99 -18.94
CA SER A 306 20.46 9.53 -18.36
C SER A 306 20.74 10.14 -16.99
N SER A 307 20.13 11.27 -16.69
CA SER A 307 20.30 11.93 -15.40
C SER A 307 18.97 12.44 -14.86
N VAL A 308 18.85 12.44 -13.55
CA VAL A 308 17.67 12.89 -12.82
C VAL A 308 18.12 13.82 -11.72
N THR A 309 17.69 15.08 -11.79
CA THR A 309 17.95 16.07 -10.75
C THR A 309 16.79 16.12 -9.76
N VAL A 310 17.11 16.19 -8.47
CA VAL A 310 16.18 16.31 -7.36
C VAL A 310 16.54 17.50 -6.49
N THR A 311 15.52 18.05 -5.84
CA THR A 311 15.66 19.21 -4.95
C THR A 311 15.07 18.92 -3.58
N LEU A 312 15.64 19.57 -2.56
CA LEU A 312 15.15 19.48 -1.19
C LEU A 312 14.34 20.73 -0.86
N GLN A 313 13.17 20.55 -0.27
CA GLN A 313 12.42 21.65 0.33
C GLN A 313 12.24 21.40 1.81
N LYS A 314 12.30 22.48 2.59
CA LYS A 314 11.89 22.41 3.99
C LYS A 314 10.46 21.90 4.02
N LYS A 315 10.23 20.82 4.76
CA LYS A 315 8.86 20.35 5.02
C LYS A 315 8.09 21.54 5.56
N PRO A 316 6.95 21.93 4.96
CA PRO A 316 6.12 22.94 5.59
C PRO A 316 5.86 22.40 6.98
N SER A 317 6.22 23.18 7.99
CA SER A 317 5.72 22.97 9.32
C SER A 317 4.23 23.19 9.22
N SER A 318 3.50 22.19 8.71
CA SER A 318 2.16 21.92 9.20
C SER A 318 2.35 21.99 10.70
N PRO A 319 1.65 22.87 11.43
CA PRO A 319 1.57 22.68 12.85
C PRO A 319 1.13 21.22 12.97
N SER A 320 2.02 20.38 13.51
CA SER A 320 1.64 19.09 14.10
C SER A 320 0.27 19.32 14.70
N PRO A 321 -0.77 18.51 14.40
CA PRO A 321 -2.15 18.83 14.78
C PRO A 321 -2.13 19.20 16.25
N SER A 322 -2.18 20.51 16.49
CA SER A 322 -1.43 21.01 17.63
C SER A 322 -2.21 20.57 18.83
N TYR A 323 -1.51 20.03 19.82
CA TYR A 323 -2.08 19.86 21.14
C TYR A 323 -2.80 21.14 21.60
N CYS A 324 -2.41 22.32 21.08
CA CYS A 324 -3.11 23.58 21.24
C CYS A 324 -4.51 23.64 20.60
N SER A 325 -4.73 23.11 19.38
CA SER A 325 -6.07 23.09 18.76
C SER A 325 -7.03 22.18 19.52
N LEU A 326 -6.57 21.01 19.94
CA LEU A 326 -7.36 20.10 20.78
C LEU A 326 -7.58 20.70 22.18
N ALA A 327 -6.57 21.30 22.80
CA ALA A 327 -6.71 21.96 24.10
C ALA A 327 -7.70 23.14 24.05
N LEU A 328 -7.66 23.97 23.01
CA LEU A 328 -8.62 25.07 22.82
C LEU A 328 -10.04 24.55 22.62
N SER A 329 -10.22 23.45 21.89
CA SER A 329 -11.53 22.83 21.73
C SER A 329 -12.08 22.29 23.06
N VAL A 330 -11.24 21.66 23.88
CA VAL A 330 -11.63 21.14 25.21
C VAL A 330 -11.99 22.29 26.15
N ILE A 331 -11.20 23.37 26.17
CA ILE A 331 -11.49 24.57 26.98
C ILE A 331 -12.82 25.20 26.55
N SER A 332 -13.08 25.29 25.24
CA SER A 332 -14.34 25.81 24.70
C SER A 332 -15.55 24.98 25.16
N ILE A 333 -15.45 23.64 25.08
CA ILE A 333 -16.53 22.74 25.54
C ILE A 333 -16.77 22.90 27.03
N VAL A 334 -15.71 22.95 27.85
CA VAL A 334 -15.85 23.16 29.31
C VAL A 334 -16.53 24.49 29.61
N MET A 335 -16.16 25.57 28.91
CA MET A 335 -16.79 26.88 29.09
C MET A 335 -18.29 26.85 28.75
N VAL A 336 -18.66 26.19 27.65
CA VAL A 336 -20.07 26.03 27.25
C VAL A 336 -20.84 25.21 28.29
N MET A 337 -20.26 24.14 28.83
CA MET A 337 -20.89 23.32 29.87
C MET A 337 -21.09 24.10 31.17
N VAL A 338 -20.12 24.93 31.57
CA VAL A 338 -20.26 25.81 32.73
C VAL A 338 -21.35 26.85 32.49
N LEU A 339 -21.37 27.50 31.33
CA LEU A 339 -22.43 28.45 30.96
C LEU A 339 -23.82 27.79 30.95
N ALA A 340 -23.96 26.61 30.34
CA ALA A 340 -25.21 25.87 30.33
C ALA A 340 -25.66 25.48 31.75
N THR A 341 -24.74 25.03 32.60
CA THR A 341 -25.04 24.67 33.99
C THR A 341 -25.44 25.90 34.82
N THR A 342 -24.74 27.02 34.67
CA THR A 342 -25.09 28.27 35.36
C THR A 342 -26.44 28.81 34.92
N VAL A 343 -26.75 28.79 33.62
CA VAL A 343 -28.08 29.14 33.09
C VAL A 343 -29.13 28.18 33.64
N PHE A 344 -28.86 26.87 33.62
CA PHE A 344 -29.80 25.87 34.14
C PHE A 344 -30.08 26.08 35.63
N VAL A 345 -29.06 26.33 36.47
CA VAL A 345 -29.24 26.56 37.91
C VAL A 345 -29.99 27.86 38.17
N LYS A 346 -29.64 28.96 37.47
CA LYS A 346 -30.30 30.27 37.63
C LYS A 346 -31.74 30.26 37.17
N PHE A 347 -32.04 29.55 36.09
CA PHE A 347 -33.37 29.49 35.49
C PHE A 347 -34.12 28.20 35.81
N LYS A 348 -33.63 27.36 36.72
CA LYS A 348 -34.21 26.04 37.05
C LYS A 348 -35.71 26.11 37.26
N ILE A 349 -36.18 27.03 38.13
CA ILE A 349 -37.61 27.22 38.42
C ILE A 349 -38.39 27.57 37.14
N ASN A 350 -37.89 28.52 36.34
CA ASN A 350 -38.57 28.94 35.12
C ASN A 350 -38.58 27.82 34.05
N ILE A 351 -37.47 27.09 33.88
CA ILE A 351 -37.36 25.97 32.93
C ILE A 351 -38.27 24.82 33.35
N THR A 352 -38.27 24.43 34.62
CA THR A 352 -39.13 23.36 35.13
C THR A 352 -40.61 23.72 34.97
N LEU A 353 -41.01 24.94 35.31
CA LEU A 353 -42.39 25.40 35.12
C LEU A 353 -42.77 25.48 33.64
N PHE A 354 -41.89 26.00 32.78
CA PHE A 354 -42.13 26.07 31.34
C PHE A 354 -42.30 24.68 30.72
N LEU A 355 -41.44 23.72 31.08
CA LEU A 355 -41.56 22.33 30.63
C LEU A 355 -42.88 21.71 31.11
N ARG A 356 -43.30 21.97 32.35
CA ARG A 356 -44.56 21.46 32.89
C ARG A 356 -45.78 22.03 32.16
N ASP A 357 -45.75 23.33 31.84
CA ASP A 357 -46.85 24.03 31.18
C ASP A 357 -46.93 23.71 29.68
N THR A 358 -45.79 23.46 29.01
CA THR A 358 -45.74 23.17 27.55
C THR A 358 -45.90 21.70 27.21
N LEU A 359 -45.23 20.80 27.94
CA LEU A 359 -45.29 19.37 27.66
C LEU A 359 -46.51 18.71 28.30
N GLY A 360 -47.23 19.42 29.18
CA GLY A 360 -48.42 18.89 29.85
C GLY A 360 -48.12 17.59 30.59
N CYS A 361 -46.92 17.47 31.18
CA CYS A 361 -46.54 16.38 32.09
C CYS A 361 -47.39 16.48 33.36
N HIS A 362 -48.68 16.19 33.23
CA HIS A 362 -49.54 15.83 34.33
C HIS A 362 -49.01 14.49 34.79
N SER A 363 -48.37 14.46 35.96
CA SER A 363 -47.94 13.21 36.58
C SER A 363 -49.18 12.36 36.80
N SER A 364 -49.51 11.47 35.86
CA SER A 364 -50.58 10.48 36.01
C SER A 364 -50.07 9.33 36.87
N ILE A 365 -49.50 9.65 38.04
CA ILE A 365 -49.45 8.68 39.10
C ILE A 365 -50.78 8.84 39.81
N SER A 366 -51.75 8.06 39.35
CA SER A 366 -53.05 7.89 39.98
C SER A 366 -52.83 7.27 41.36
N ASP A 367 -52.47 8.11 42.32
CA ASP A 367 -52.25 7.74 43.72
C ASP A 367 -53.58 7.56 44.48
N GLY A 368 -54.71 7.53 43.76
CA GLY A 368 -56.06 7.45 44.34
C GLY A 368 -56.55 8.74 45.05
N LYS A 369 -55.71 9.79 45.08
CA LYS A 369 -55.95 11.06 45.77
C LYS A 369 -56.77 12.03 44.92
N SER A 370 -57.89 12.52 45.45
CA SER A 370 -58.85 13.38 44.74
C SER A 370 -58.45 14.86 44.65
N HIS A 371 -57.49 15.29 45.48
CA HIS A 371 -57.04 16.69 45.55
C HIS A 371 -55.53 16.85 45.34
N ASP A 372 -55.16 17.93 44.68
CA ASP A 372 -53.76 18.28 44.42
C ASP A 372 -53.10 18.90 45.67
N ALA A 373 -53.85 19.69 46.43
CA ALA A 373 -53.38 20.26 47.67
C ALA A 373 -54.49 20.45 48.72
N PHE A 374 -54.16 20.23 49.99
CA PHE A 374 -55.00 20.61 51.13
C PHE A 374 -54.51 21.95 51.68
N LEU A 375 -55.37 22.96 51.71
CA LEU A 375 -55.04 24.28 52.24
C LEU A 375 -55.49 24.38 53.70
N MET A 376 -54.53 24.45 54.62
CA MET A 376 -54.78 24.50 56.06
C MET A 376 -54.24 25.79 56.65
N CYS A 377 -54.99 26.37 57.59
CA CYS A 377 -54.58 27.58 58.28
C CYS A 377 -54.07 27.28 59.69
N TYR A 378 -53.01 27.96 60.09
CA TYR A 378 -52.45 27.88 61.43
C TYR A 378 -52.43 29.27 62.07
N LYS A 379 -52.52 29.29 63.41
CA LYS A 379 -52.46 30.53 64.18
C LYS A 379 -51.02 31.02 64.18
N SER A 380 -50.80 32.23 63.66
CA SER A 380 -49.51 32.90 63.83
C SER A 380 -49.50 33.59 65.19
N ASP A 381 -48.45 33.35 65.99
CA ASP A 381 -48.25 34.04 67.27
C ASP A 381 -47.85 35.52 67.10
N THR A 382 -47.52 35.92 65.87
CA THR A 382 -47.36 37.32 65.47
C THR A 382 -48.67 37.82 64.89
N GLU A 383 -49.16 38.99 65.31
CA GLU A 383 -50.44 39.58 64.87
C GLU A 383 -50.55 39.83 63.33
N VAL A 384 -49.52 39.48 62.55
CA VAL A 384 -49.42 39.70 61.12
C VAL A 384 -49.54 38.36 60.35
N GLY A 385 -50.75 37.78 60.38
CA GLY A 385 -51.15 36.70 59.45
C GLY A 385 -51.52 37.24 58.06
N LEU A 386 -51.75 36.37 57.07
CA LEU A 386 -52.34 36.82 55.80
C LEU A 386 -53.75 37.34 56.09
N LYS A 387 -54.08 38.51 55.53
CA LYS A 387 -55.43 39.08 55.65
C LYS A 387 -56.43 38.19 54.91
N GLU A 388 -57.69 38.23 55.32
CA GLU A 388 -58.73 37.37 54.75
C GLU A 388 -58.88 37.51 53.22
N HIS A 389 -58.70 38.74 52.70
CA HIS A 389 -58.72 39.00 51.26
C HIS A 389 -57.55 38.33 50.51
N ASP A 390 -56.34 38.34 51.07
CA ASP A 390 -55.16 37.68 50.50
C ASP A 390 -55.34 36.16 50.48
N ARG A 391 -55.94 35.59 51.54
CA ARG A 391 -56.27 34.15 51.62
C ARG A 391 -57.29 33.74 50.58
N LYS A 392 -58.33 34.54 50.37
CA LYS A 392 -59.32 34.31 49.31
C LYS A 392 -58.69 34.43 47.92
N TRP A 393 -57.84 35.42 47.70
CA TRP A 393 -57.08 35.56 46.45
C TRP A 393 -56.17 34.36 46.19
N LEU A 394 -55.47 33.86 47.22
CA LEU A 394 -54.63 32.67 47.15
C LEU A 394 -55.42 31.45 46.65
N LYS A 395 -56.60 31.20 47.24
CA LYS A 395 -57.52 30.12 46.84
C LYS A 395 -57.97 30.26 45.38
N ILE A 396 -58.47 31.44 45.00
CA ILE A 396 -58.98 31.73 43.63
C ILE A 396 -57.88 31.55 42.57
N VAL A 397 -56.69 32.07 42.81
CA VAL A 397 -55.59 31.98 41.83
C VAL A 397 -55.13 30.52 41.65
N LEU A 398 -55.06 29.73 42.72
CA LEU A 398 -54.72 28.30 42.63
C LEU A 398 -55.75 27.50 41.84
N GLU A 399 -57.05 27.65 42.14
CA GLU A 399 -58.12 26.92 41.46
C GLU A 399 -58.35 27.45 40.03
N GLU A 400 -58.62 28.75 39.85
CA GLU A 400 -59.07 29.32 38.58
C GLU A 400 -57.93 29.64 37.60
N THR A 401 -56.78 30.13 38.09
CA THR A 401 -55.67 30.55 37.21
C THR A 401 -54.69 29.41 36.94
N PHE A 402 -54.42 28.58 37.94
CA PHE A 402 -53.45 27.48 37.83
C PHE A 402 -54.08 26.09 37.74
N GLY A 403 -55.40 25.95 37.92
CA GLY A 403 -56.13 24.70 37.66
C GLY A 403 -55.98 23.63 38.75
N TYR A 404 -55.57 24.00 39.96
CA TYR A 404 -55.39 23.05 41.07
C TYR A 404 -56.73 22.63 41.70
N SER A 405 -56.88 21.34 42.02
CA SER A 405 -57.97 20.86 42.87
C SER A 405 -57.59 20.99 44.35
N LEU A 406 -58.26 21.87 45.10
CA LEU A 406 -57.98 22.10 46.52
C LEU A 406 -58.98 21.40 47.43
N CYS A 407 -58.49 20.74 48.50
CA CYS A 407 -59.31 20.36 49.67
C CYS A 407 -59.33 21.57 50.62
N LEU A 408 -60.52 22.10 50.90
CA LEU A 408 -60.73 23.24 51.80
C LEU A 408 -61.59 22.81 52.97
N PHE A 409 -61.09 23.01 54.19
CA PHE A 409 -61.81 22.67 55.42
C PHE A 409 -63.20 23.34 55.52
N GLU A 410 -63.34 24.56 54.96
CA GLU A 410 -64.58 25.35 54.97
C GLU A 410 -65.67 24.84 53.99
N ARG A 411 -65.29 24.08 52.95
CA ARG A 411 -66.20 23.68 51.85
C ARG A 411 -66.40 22.16 51.79
N ASP A 412 -65.36 21.39 52.03
CA ASP A 412 -65.30 19.98 51.65
C ASP A 412 -65.46 19.02 52.86
N VAL A 413 -65.72 19.55 54.06
CA VAL A 413 -65.98 18.76 55.29
C VAL A 413 -67.48 18.67 55.56
N LEU A 414 -67.97 17.43 55.73
CA LEU A 414 -69.38 17.17 56.05
C LEU A 414 -69.74 17.69 57.47
N PRO A 415 -70.88 18.38 57.64
CA PRO A 415 -71.30 18.86 58.96
C PRO A 415 -71.58 17.68 59.90
N GLY A 416 -70.95 17.68 61.09
CA GLY A 416 -71.14 16.67 62.14
C GLY A 416 -69.95 15.74 62.42
N LYS A 417 -68.87 15.78 61.61
CA LYS A 417 -67.64 15.02 61.85
C LYS A 417 -66.68 15.77 62.78
N ALA A 418 -65.92 15.04 63.62
CA ALA A 418 -64.92 15.64 64.48
C ALA A 418 -63.83 16.34 63.65
N ILE A 419 -63.43 17.55 64.05
CA ILE A 419 -62.49 18.40 63.32
C ILE A 419 -61.19 17.67 63.00
N ALA A 420 -60.67 16.88 63.94
CA ALA A 420 -59.42 16.14 63.76
C ALA A 420 -59.51 15.04 62.68
N GLU A 421 -60.62 14.31 62.62
CA GLU A 421 -60.82 13.25 61.62
C GLU A 421 -61.02 13.84 60.22
N ALA A 422 -61.77 14.94 60.12
CA ALA A 422 -61.98 15.63 58.84
C ALA A 422 -60.67 16.18 58.23
N VAL A 423 -59.76 16.67 59.08
CA VAL A 423 -58.44 17.13 58.65
C VAL A 423 -57.57 15.96 58.19
N LEU A 424 -57.59 14.83 58.91
CA LEU A 424 -56.87 13.63 58.51
C LEU A 424 -57.37 13.12 57.14
N ASP A 425 -58.68 13.04 56.91
CA ASP A 425 -59.26 12.66 55.61
C ASP A 425 -58.75 13.55 54.46
N CYS A 426 -58.77 14.88 54.62
CA CYS A 426 -58.25 15.80 53.60
C CYS A 426 -56.75 15.58 53.34
N ILE A 427 -55.96 15.23 54.37
CA ILE A 427 -54.54 14.87 54.22
C ILE A 427 -54.41 13.56 53.44
N GLU A 428 -55.27 12.56 53.69
CA GLU A 428 -55.28 11.31 52.91
C GLU A 428 -55.59 11.55 51.44
N LEU A 429 -56.58 12.41 51.17
CA LEU A 429 -57.08 12.71 49.83
C LEU A 429 -56.21 13.69 49.04
N SER A 430 -55.19 14.30 49.66
CA SER A 430 -54.37 15.36 49.04
C SER A 430 -52.92 14.94 48.82
N GLN A 431 -52.35 15.35 47.69
CA GLN A 431 -50.93 15.06 47.37
C GLN A 431 -49.95 15.93 48.16
N THR A 432 -50.35 17.14 48.56
CA THR A 432 -49.51 18.10 49.27
C THR A 432 -50.34 18.90 50.27
N VAL A 433 -49.77 19.24 51.42
CA VAL A 433 -50.42 20.11 52.42
C VAL A 433 -49.75 21.47 52.38
N VAL A 434 -50.54 22.54 52.30
CA VAL A 434 -50.05 23.93 52.31
C VAL A 434 -50.55 24.62 53.58
N LEU A 435 -49.61 25.04 54.42
CA LEU A 435 -49.88 25.77 55.66
C LEU A 435 -49.85 27.28 55.42
N VAL A 436 -50.96 27.94 55.74
CA VAL A 436 -51.18 29.38 55.55
C VAL A 436 -51.33 30.07 56.91
N PRO A 437 -50.58 31.14 57.21
CA PRO A 437 -50.71 31.86 58.48
C PRO A 437 -52.00 32.68 58.49
N SER A 438 -52.77 32.57 59.58
CA SER A 438 -53.98 33.35 59.80
C SER A 438 -53.97 33.99 61.20
N SER A 439 -54.62 35.16 61.31
CA SER A 439 -54.85 35.86 62.59
C SER A 439 -56.22 35.55 63.22
N SER A 440 -57.06 34.72 62.58
CA SER A 440 -58.41 34.39 63.06
C SER A 440 -58.40 33.32 64.16
N ASP A 441 -59.29 33.43 65.15
CA ASP A 441 -59.47 32.46 66.25
C ASP A 441 -60.05 31.09 65.85
N HIS A 442 -60.35 30.88 64.55
CA HIS A 442 -60.76 29.58 64.01
C HIS A 442 -59.58 28.66 63.63
N CYS A 443 -58.38 28.96 64.11
CA CYS A 443 -57.18 28.16 63.82
C CYS A 443 -57.05 26.94 64.75
N LEU A 444 -56.49 25.86 64.22
CA LEU A 444 -56.29 24.61 64.96
C LEU A 444 -55.33 24.79 66.16
N GLY A 445 -55.69 24.18 67.29
CA GLY A 445 -54.87 24.16 68.50
C GLY A 445 -53.57 23.35 68.33
N SER A 446 -52.60 23.60 69.22
CA SER A 446 -51.26 23.00 69.18
C SER A 446 -51.27 21.46 69.20
N ASP A 447 -52.22 20.83 69.88
CA ASP A 447 -52.33 19.37 69.97
C ASP A 447 -52.65 18.72 68.62
N LEU A 448 -53.48 19.39 67.82
CA LEU A 448 -53.88 18.89 66.51
C LEU A 448 -52.76 19.07 65.47
N LEU A 449 -51.94 20.13 65.60
CA LEU A 449 -50.74 20.32 64.76
C LEU A 449 -49.70 19.21 64.97
N SER A 450 -49.53 18.72 66.21
CA SER A 450 -48.65 17.58 66.51
C SER A 450 -49.15 16.28 65.90
N ALA A 451 -50.46 16.02 65.97
CA ALA A 451 -51.07 14.85 65.32
C ALA A 451 -50.93 14.90 63.80
N ILE A 452 -51.08 16.08 63.20
CA ILE A 452 -50.89 16.31 61.77
C ILE A 452 -49.43 16.11 61.37
N HIS A 453 -48.47 16.59 62.16
CA HIS A 453 -47.05 16.33 61.92
C HIS A 453 -46.75 14.83 61.89
N ALA A 454 -47.28 14.06 62.85
CA ALA A 454 -47.13 12.61 62.86
C ALA A 454 -47.70 11.96 61.58
N ALA A 455 -48.91 12.36 61.17
CA ALA A 455 -49.56 11.85 59.95
C ALA A 455 -48.80 12.21 58.66
N LEU A 456 -48.23 13.42 58.58
CA LEU A 456 -47.41 13.86 57.45
C LEU A 456 -46.11 13.07 57.33
N VAL A 457 -45.45 12.81 58.46
CA VAL A 457 -44.18 12.05 58.53
C VAL A 457 -44.41 10.58 58.18
N GLU A 458 -45.43 9.95 58.77
CA GLU A 458 -45.77 8.54 58.52
C GLU A 458 -46.07 8.29 57.04
N ARG A 459 -46.74 9.25 56.38
CA ARG A 459 -47.23 9.12 55.01
C ARG A 459 -46.36 9.79 53.95
N GLN A 460 -45.22 10.36 54.35
CA GLN A 460 -44.32 11.12 53.47
C GLN A 460 -45.04 12.18 52.60
N THR A 461 -46.09 12.80 53.13
CA THR A 461 -46.87 13.79 52.39
C THR A 461 -46.09 15.10 52.35
N ARG A 462 -45.95 15.70 51.17
CA ARG A 462 -45.19 16.95 51.00
C ARG A 462 -45.87 18.08 51.76
N LEU A 463 -45.06 18.89 52.43
CA LEU A 463 -45.52 20.03 53.21
C LEU A 463 -44.91 21.31 52.68
N ILE A 464 -45.75 22.31 52.41
CA ILE A 464 -45.33 23.66 52.01
C ILE A 464 -45.77 24.65 53.07
N PHE A 465 -44.85 25.49 53.53
CA PHE A 465 -45.09 26.48 54.57
C PHE A 465 -45.05 27.89 53.98
N ILE A 466 -46.16 28.64 54.07
CA ILE A 466 -46.20 30.03 53.62
C ILE A 466 -45.83 30.94 54.80
N LYS A 467 -44.79 31.75 54.65
CA LYS A 467 -44.36 32.75 55.66
C LYS A 467 -44.68 34.16 55.17
N THR A 468 -44.89 35.11 56.07
CA THR A 468 -44.94 36.53 55.71
C THR A 468 -43.56 37.16 55.88
N GLU A 469 -43.28 38.23 55.13
CA GLU A 469 -42.01 38.97 55.20
C GLU A 469 -41.66 39.47 56.62
N VAL A 470 -42.68 39.79 57.43
CA VAL A 470 -42.52 40.20 58.83
C VAL A 470 -42.05 39.05 59.71
N THR A 471 -42.44 37.80 59.40
CA THR A 471 -42.00 36.59 60.11
C THR A 471 -40.55 36.19 59.77
N GLU A 472 -40.02 36.60 58.62
CA GLU A 472 -38.59 36.37 58.27
C GLU A 472 -37.65 37.39 58.92
N ALA A 473 -38.09 38.65 59.05
CA ALA A 473 -37.29 39.72 59.67
C ALA A 473 -37.18 39.58 61.20
N LEU A 474 -38.20 39.02 61.85
CA LEU A 474 -38.25 38.79 63.29
C LEU A 474 -37.85 37.34 63.60
N GLY A 475 -36.61 36.98 63.31
CA GLY A 475 -36.09 35.66 63.67
C GLY A 475 -36.40 35.35 65.14
N SER A 476 -37.07 34.22 65.39
CA SER A 476 -37.36 33.69 66.73
C SER A 476 -38.48 34.36 67.55
N GLY A 477 -39.62 34.74 66.95
CA GLY A 477 -40.89 34.78 67.70
C GLY A 477 -41.35 33.37 68.08
N SER A 478 -41.90 33.14 69.28
CA SER A 478 -42.16 31.81 69.88
C SER A 478 -43.21 30.97 69.14
N ILE A 479 -42.85 30.46 67.97
CA ILE A 479 -43.61 29.47 67.21
C ILE A 479 -43.69 28.18 68.06
N SER A 480 -44.90 27.63 68.25
CA SER A 480 -45.10 26.33 68.91
C SER A 480 -44.13 25.26 68.38
N GLU A 481 -43.58 24.42 69.26
CA GLU A 481 -42.58 23.39 68.95
C GLU A 481 -42.99 22.48 67.78
N ALA A 482 -44.30 22.18 67.67
CA ALA A 482 -44.87 21.44 66.56
C ALA A 482 -44.73 22.14 65.20
N LEU A 483 -44.91 23.46 65.15
CA LEU A 483 -44.74 24.27 63.94
C LEU A 483 -43.26 24.45 63.56
N GLN A 484 -42.35 24.49 64.53
CA GLN A 484 -40.92 24.49 64.25
C GLN A 484 -40.49 23.18 63.57
N LEU A 485 -40.95 22.04 64.08
CA LEU A 485 -40.70 20.72 63.50
C LEU A 485 -41.28 20.60 62.08
N LEU A 486 -42.50 21.08 61.86
CA LEU A 486 -43.13 21.14 60.53
C LEU A 486 -42.34 22.04 59.57
N SER A 487 -41.92 23.22 60.01
CA SER A 487 -41.17 24.17 59.17
C SER A 487 -39.76 23.70 58.80
N LYS A 488 -39.17 22.80 59.58
CA LYS A 488 -37.86 22.17 59.30
C LYS A 488 -37.98 21.05 58.26
N THR A 489 -39.15 20.43 58.18
CA THR A 489 -39.44 19.29 57.29
C THR A 489 -40.01 19.74 55.94
N GLY A 490 -40.70 20.88 55.87
CA GLY A 490 -41.38 21.38 54.67
C GLY A 490 -40.64 22.48 53.91
N ASP A 491 -40.97 22.62 52.63
CA ASP A 491 -40.46 23.71 51.77
C ASP A 491 -41.13 25.04 52.13
N CYS A 492 -40.35 26.12 52.30
CA CYS A 492 -40.87 27.43 52.70
C CYS A 492 -41.02 28.39 51.50
N VAL A 493 -42.12 29.14 51.46
CA VAL A 493 -42.40 30.18 50.46
C VAL A 493 -42.84 31.47 51.13
N THR A 494 -42.27 32.61 50.72
CA THR A 494 -42.48 33.91 51.39
C THR A 494 -43.50 34.78 50.66
N TRP A 495 -44.58 35.15 51.34
CA TRP A 495 -45.58 36.12 50.91
C TRP A 495 -45.14 37.55 51.26
N LYS A 496 -44.90 38.36 50.24
CA LYS A 496 -44.41 39.75 50.31
C LYS A 496 -45.52 40.78 50.01
N GLY A 497 -46.69 40.61 50.61
CA GLY A 497 -47.82 41.53 50.47
C GLY A 497 -48.23 41.78 49.01
N GLU A 498 -48.36 43.06 48.63
CA GLU A 498 -48.79 43.48 47.28
C GLU A 498 -47.89 42.92 46.16
N SER A 499 -46.59 42.72 46.42
CA SER A 499 -45.66 42.14 45.43
C SER A 499 -46.02 40.69 45.07
N SER A 500 -46.77 40.00 45.93
CA SER A 500 -47.23 38.63 45.73
C SER A 500 -48.62 38.53 45.07
N MET A 501 -49.34 39.65 44.90
CA MET A 501 -50.68 39.67 44.30
C MET A 501 -50.68 39.32 42.81
N SER A 502 -49.61 39.64 42.09
CA SER A 502 -49.52 39.31 40.67
C SER A 502 -49.24 37.80 40.47
N PRO A 503 -50.02 37.06 39.64
CA PRO A 503 -49.80 35.62 39.40
C PRO A 503 -48.43 35.26 38.80
N SER A 504 -47.70 36.25 38.27
CA SER A 504 -46.34 36.09 37.72
C SER A 504 -45.22 36.35 38.72
N SER A 505 -45.54 36.69 39.97
CA SER A 505 -44.56 37.00 41.01
C SER A 505 -43.65 35.81 41.36
N SER A 506 -42.51 36.09 42.00
CA SER A 506 -41.59 35.05 42.46
C SER A 506 -42.24 34.09 43.46
N PHE A 507 -43.18 34.58 44.28
CA PHE A 507 -43.96 33.77 45.21
C PHE A 507 -44.69 32.64 44.47
N TRP A 508 -45.44 32.97 43.42
CA TRP A 508 -46.21 31.96 42.68
C TRP A 508 -45.32 30.99 41.90
N LYS A 509 -44.20 31.46 41.35
CA LYS A 509 -43.24 30.58 40.69
C LYS A 509 -42.63 29.58 41.66
N GLN A 510 -42.27 30.02 42.86
CA GLN A 510 -41.71 29.17 43.90
C GLN A 510 -42.79 28.21 44.47
N LEU A 511 -44.00 28.70 44.72
CA LEU A 511 -45.12 27.87 45.17
C LEU A 511 -45.47 26.77 44.16
N ARG A 512 -45.58 27.12 42.86
CA ARG A 512 -45.87 26.15 41.78
C ARG A 512 -44.74 25.14 41.56
N TYR A 513 -43.50 25.52 41.86
CA TYR A 513 -42.34 24.63 41.75
C TYR A 513 -42.38 23.52 42.81
N TYR A 514 -42.85 23.83 44.03
CA TYR A 514 -42.99 22.84 45.11
C TYR A 514 -44.32 22.06 45.04
N LEU A 515 -45.39 22.68 44.55
CA LEU A 515 -46.67 22.02 44.33
C LEU A 515 -46.58 20.96 43.20
N PRO A 516 -47.41 19.90 43.28
CA PRO A 516 -47.52 18.91 42.21
C PRO A 516 -48.00 19.54 40.90
N ALA A 517 -47.90 18.80 39.80
CA ALA A 517 -48.54 19.20 38.55
C ALA A 517 -50.07 19.15 38.73
N PRO A 518 -50.83 20.18 38.31
CA PRO A 518 -52.29 20.13 38.39
C PRO A 518 -52.82 18.91 37.64
N GLN A 519 -53.77 18.19 38.22
CA GLN A 519 -54.41 17.05 37.57
C GLN A 519 -55.38 17.49 36.45
N HIS A 520 -55.81 18.74 36.45
CA HIS A 520 -56.76 19.28 35.49
C HIS A 520 -56.13 20.41 34.68
N ARG A 521 -56.43 20.49 33.38
CA ARG A 521 -56.01 21.61 32.56
C ARG A 521 -56.74 22.88 33.01
N PRO A 522 -56.04 24.01 33.22
CA PRO A 522 -56.71 25.27 33.48
C PRO A 522 -57.60 25.63 32.28
N THR A 523 -58.88 25.92 32.54
CA THR A 523 -59.80 26.42 31.51
C THR A 523 -59.31 27.79 31.02
N PRO A 524 -58.98 27.97 29.73
CA PRO A 524 -58.53 29.26 29.23
C PRO A 524 -59.71 30.24 29.22
N ARG A 525 -59.70 31.23 30.12
CA ARG A 525 -60.48 32.46 29.93
C ARG A 525 -59.64 33.46 29.13
N THR A 526 -60.11 33.74 27.93
CA THR A 526 -59.67 34.84 27.06
C THR A 526 -59.65 36.14 27.87
N ARG A 527 -58.46 36.68 28.17
CA ARG A 527 -58.34 38.05 28.71
C ARG A 527 -58.62 39.03 27.58
N LEU A 528 -59.86 39.54 27.56
CA LEU A 528 -60.16 40.86 27.02
C LEU A 528 -59.75 41.90 28.08
N LEU A 529 -58.98 42.90 27.63
CA LEU A 529 -58.91 44.32 28.03
C LEU A 529 -57.45 44.79 27.98
N GLN A 530 -57.05 45.51 26.92
CA GLN A 530 -57.18 46.96 26.68
C GLN A 530 -56.05 47.76 27.35
N THR A 531 -55.06 48.11 26.52
CA THR A 531 -54.20 49.28 26.72
C THR A 531 -54.01 49.91 25.34
N ASN A 532 -54.88 50.87 24.99
CA ASN A 532 -54.48 51.94 24.08
C ASN A 532 -54.16 53.13 24.96
N GLN A 533 -52.91 53.52 24.91
CA GLN A 533 -52.37 54.73 25.50
C GLN A 533 -52.23 55.75 24.37
N ASP A 534 -52.72 56.95 24.63
CA ASP A 534 -52.55 58.17 23.83
C ASP A 534 -51.06 58.41 23.50
N ASP A 535 -50.71 58.82 22.28
CA ASP A 535 -50.63 60.25 21.90
C ASP A 535 -50.05 60.46 20.47
N CYS A 536 -50.38 61.61 19.84
CA CYS A 536 -49.79 62.25 18.64
C CYS A 536 -50.04 61.66 17.23
N CYS A 537 -51.12 62.12 16.56
CA CYS A 537 -51.08 63.04 15.41
C CYS A 537 -52.50 63.43 14.96
#